data_AF-A0A4Z1FJ40-F1
#
_entry.id   AF-A0A4Z1FJ40-F1
#
_cell.length_a   1.000
_cell.length_b   1.000
_cell.length_c   1.000
_cell.angle_alpha   90.00
_cell.angle_beta   90.00
_cell.angle_gamma   90.00
#
_symmetry.space_group_name_H-M   'P 1'
#
loop_
_entity.id
_entity.type
_entity.pdbx_description
1 polymer ?
#
loop_
_entity_poly.entity_id
_entity_poly.type
_entity_poly.pdbx_seq_one_letter_code
_entity_poly.pdbx_strand_id
1 'polypeptide(L)'
;MASVPSLSKVLDTMTTTKKTLLRRLAASKVNFYRHSLKPVLQAIYSLYQIGYLKPGMLLDPVLINTIAVWWKMKGAELCETVQNEELIHDSDGLTRIDCINLLLKDVIWIWNGKEGENDFDDLSMPRSILEISAAIKLNPQVIDLLLSSVYADAILRLDNQIRFPGSLQLITLDDFTEGFSENFANMGSKREIAETLNKAPECLKLVKHLSENYGGYLIPANDSVRQFVVVQAPKHSPGTSQNLNDEKTGPMVLFHGTSLSCLPSILLNDLEAKSEEIDDKVSTLFMAEEPASSYFYVERRVIESLWEPYLYSNCGVLLACELSRMRKPDWDYETHFDGDVNIGRPQPIHIFGPEDSRFIKVRYVFILPDDVSSDYLLVPTLSTLKPLMLEAFKSKIFQGI
;
A
#
# COMPACT_ATOMS: atom_id res chain seq x y z
N MET A 1 -29.49 14.99 28.81
CA MET A 1 -29.72 14.12 27.63
C MET A 1 -29.14 14.84 26.42
N ALA A 2 -28.05 14.34 25.86
CA ALA A 2 -27.46 14.91 24.65
C ALA A 2 -28.21 14.34 23.44
N SER A 3 -28.82 15.21 22.64
CA SER A 3 -29.50 14.86 21.40
C SER A 3 -28.56 14.06 20.48
N VAL A 4 -29.09 13.00 19.88
CA VAL A 4 -28.42 12.27 18.79
C VAL A 4 -28.00 13.29 17.71
N PRO A 5 -26.73 13.31 17.26
CA PRO A 5 -26.31 14.22 16.20
C PRO A 5 -27.14 13.93 14.95
N SER A 6 -27.95 14.88 14.49
CA SER A 6 -28.66 14.70 13.22
C SER A 6 -27.63 14.64 12.10
N LEU A 7 -27.58 13.54 11.36
CA LEU A 7 -26.70 13.27 10.22
C LEU A 7 -26.84 14.24 9.02
N SER A 8 -27.53 15.37 9.19
CA SER A 8 -28.07 16.19 8.10
C SER A 8 -27.19 17.32 7.57
N LYS A 9 -25.87 17.38 7.85
CA LYS A 9 -25.08 18.60 7.52
C LYS A 9 -23.66 18.40 6.97
N VAL A 10 -23.43 17.41 6.10
CA VAL A 10 -22.21 17.36 5.26
C VAL A 10 -22.24 18.40 4.11
N LEU A 11 -23.43 18.96 3.81
CA LEU A 11 -23.71 19.95 2.74
C LEU A 11 -22.74 21.14 2.69
N ASP A 12 -22.30 21.61 3.85
CA ASP A 12 -21.45 22.80 3.96
C ASP A 12 -20.04 22.62 3.37
N THR A 13 -19.58 21.39 3.16
CA THR A 13 -18.15 21.12 2.92
C THR A 13 -17.72 21.29 1.46
N MET A 14 -18.63 21.22 0.48
CA MET A 14 -18.33 21.31 -0.95
C MET A 14 -17.86 22.69 -1.39
N THR A 15 -18.67 23.69 -1.07
CA THR A 15 -18.46 25.09 -1.46
C THR A 15 -17.48 25.81 -0.53
N THR A 16 -17.18 25.22 0.63
CA THR A 16 -16.25 25.78 1.59
C THR A 16 -14.82 25.77 1.06
N THR A 17 -14.14 26.90 1.17
CA THR A 17 -12.73 27.01 0.78
C THR A 17 -11.80 26.28 1.74
N LYS A 18 -10.61 25.88 1.28
CA LYS A 18 -9.56 25.28 2.15
C LYS A 18 -9.29 26.15 3.38
N LYS A 19 -9.18 27.47 3.21
CA LYS A 19 -8.95 28.44 4.28
C LYS A 19 -10.06 28.40 5.34
N THR A 20 -11.31 28.26 4.91
CA THR A 20 -12.46 28.18 5.83
C THR A 20 -12.51 26.83 6.55
N LEU A 21 -12.21 25.71 5.87
CA LEU A 21 -12.11 24.39 6.52
C LEU A 21 -11.06 24.37 7.62
N LEU A 22 -9.87 24.93 7.36
CA LEU A 22 -8.80 25.04 8.36
C LEU A 22 -9.25 25.82 9.60
N ARG A 23 -9.95 26.94 9.40
CA ARG A 23 -10.47 27.75 10.51
C ARG A 23 -11.53 26.99 11.31
N ARG A 24 -12.45 26.31 10.63
CA ARG A 24 -13.53 25.53 11.27
C ARG A 24 -12.95 24.36 12.07
N LEU A 25 -12.05 23.57 11.50
CA LEU A 25 -11.39 22.45 12.19
C LEU A 25 -10.56 22.92 13.39
N ALA A 26 -9.84 24.05 13.27
CA ALA A 26 -9.10 24.64 14.38
C ALA A 26 -10.02 25.08 15.52
N ALA A 27 -11.14 25.73 15.19
CA ALA A 27 -12.15 26.14 16.18
C ALA A 27 -12.80 24.93 16.87
N SER A 28 -12.98 23.84 16.12
CA SER A 28 -13.52 22.57 16.61
C SER A 28 -12.56 21.76 17.49
N LYS A 29 -11.31 22.20 17.67
CA LYS A 29 -10.25 21.47 18.43
C LYS A 29 -10.04 20.02 17.96
N VAL A 30 -10.33 19.77 16.69
CA VAL A 30 -10.06 18.48 16.05
C VAL A 30 -8.56 18.42 15.74
N ASN A 31 -7.95 17.25 15.89
CA ASN A 31 -6.59 17.03 15.42
C ASN A 31 -6.63 16.94 13.90
N PHE A 32 -5.85 17.77 13.20
CA PHE A 32 -5.68 17.67 11.76
C PHE A 32 -4.37 18.31 11.34
N TYR A 33 -3.85 17.83 10.22
CA TYR A 33 -2.65 18.40 9.64
C TYR A 33 -3.00 19.67 8.85
N ARG A 34 -2.45 20.82 9.26
CA ARG A 34 -2.80 22.14 8.68
C ARG A 34 -2.47 22.28 7.20
N HIS A 35 -1.55 21.46 6.68
CA HIS A 35 -1.19 21.50 5.27
C HIS A 35 -1.93 20.48 4.41
N SER A 36 -2.84 19.68 4.98
CA SER A 36 -3.67 18.72 4.25
C SER A 36 -4.37 19.33 3.03
N LEU A 37 -4.55 18.51 2.00
CA LEU A 37 -5.31 18.89 0.80
C LEU A 37 -6.77 19.17 1.15
N LYS A 38 -7.47 19.96 0.32
CA LYS A 38 -8.89 20.29 0.55
C LYS A 38 -9.76 19.03 0.76
N PRO A 39 -9.66 17.96 -0.06
CA PRO A 39 -10.44 16.74 0.14
C PRO A 39 -10.19 16.05 1.49
N VAL A 40 -8.95 16.05 1.98
CA VAL A 40 -8.61 15.51 3.29
C VAL A 40 -9.22 16.34 4.41
N LEU A 41 -9.20 17.67 4.29
CA LEU A 41 -9.87 18.55 5.25
C LEU A 41 -11.40 18.40 5.19
N GLN A 42 -11.97 18.15 4.01
CA GLN A 42 -13.40 17.85 3.86
C GLN A 42 -13.75 16.53 4.52
N ALA A 43 -12.93 15.49 4.35
CA ALA A 43 -13.10 14.20 5.02
C ALA A 43 -13.11 14.34 6.54
N ILE A 44 -12.06 14.94 7.11
CA ILE A 44 -11.92 15.14 8.56
C ILE A 44 -13.09 15.99 9.10
N TYR A 45 -13.44 17.06 8.41
CA TYR A 45 -14.52 17.93 8.85
C TYR A 45 -15.88 17.26 8.73
N SER A 46 -16.11 16.41 7.72
CA SER A 46 -17.34 15.62 7.58
C SER A 46 -17.48 14.63 8.73
N LEU A 47 -16.42 13.87 9.04
CA LEU A 47 -16.37 12.97 10.20
C LEU A 47 -16.63 13.68 11.53
N TYR A 48 -16.15 14.92 11.67
CA TYR A 48 -16.45 15.75 12.83
C TYR A 48 -17.93 16.19 12.86
N GLN A 49 -18.47 16.67 11.73
CA GLN A 49 -19.85 17.17 11.65
C GLN A 49 -20.89 16.10 11.98
N ILE A 50 -20.61 14.85 11.60
CA ILE A 50 -21.48 13.70 11.88
C ILE A 50 -21.19 13.07 13.25
N GLY A 51 -20.28 13.65 14.04
CA GLY A 51 -20.01 13.28 15.43
C GLY A 51 -19.16 12.03 15.63
N TYR A 52 -18.63 11.44 14.54
CA TYR A 52 -17.68 10.33 14.61
C TYR A 52 -16.36 10.78 15.23
N LEU A 53 -15.80 11.87 14.72
CA LEU A 53 -14.55 12.44 15.20
C LEU A 53 -14.82 13.46 16.32
N LYS A 54 -14.21 13.26 17.50
CA LYS A 54 -14.30 14.17 18.64
C LYS A 54 -12.96 14.88 18.90
N PRO A 55 -12.96 16.05 19.58
CA PRO A 55 -11.73 16.72 19.99
C PRO A 55 -10.81 15.76 20.76
N GLY A 56 -9.53 15.74 20.39
CA GLY A 56 -8.53 14.87 21.02
C GLY A 56 -8.47 13.43 20.50
N MET A 57 -9.41 12.98 19.65
CA MET A 57 -9.30 11.66 19.01
C MET A 57 -8.12 11.63 18.03
N LEU A 58 -7.46 10.47 17.95
CA LEU A 58 -6.48 10.19 16.92
C LEU A 58 -7.19 9.99 15.58
N LEU A 59 -6.54 10.50 14.54
CA LEU A 59 -7.01 10.35 13.17
C LEU A 59 -6.62 8.97 12.65
N ASP A 60 -7.59 8.22 12.13
CA ASP A 60 -7.32 7.04 11.33
C ASP A 60 -6.97 7.48 9.89
N PRO A 61 -5.70 7.36 9.47
CA PRO A 61 -5.27 7.83 8.16
C PRO A 61 -5.90 7.04 7.00
N VAL A 62 -6.24 5.76 7.20
CA VAL A 62 -6.88 4.93 6.18
C VAL A 62 -8.29 5.45 5.94
N LEU A 63 -9.08 5.58 7.01
CA LEU A 63 -10.45 6.10 6.95
C LEU A 63 -10.51 7.49 6.30
N ILE A 64 -9.60 8.38 6.67
CA ILE A 64 -9.58 9.77 6.15
C ILE A 64 -9.23 9.81 4.67
N ASN A 65 -8.24 9.01 4.24
CA ASN A 65 -7.83 8.99 2.84
C ASN A 65 -8.93 8.40 1.95
N THR A 66 -9.62 7.35 2.41
CA THR A 66 -10.81 6.80 1.76
C THR A 66 -11.86 7.87 1.51
N ILE A 67 -12.28 8.58 2.57
CA ILE A 67 -13.32 9.59 2.45
C ILE A 67 -12.84 10.73 1.54
N ALA A 68 -11.55 11.07 1.61
CA ALA A 68 -10.95 12.09 0.75
C ALA A 68 -10.96 11.71 -0.74
N VAL A 69 -10.92 10.41 -1.08
CA VAL A 69 -11.09 9.92 -2.46
C VAL A 69 -12.51 10.19 -2.96
N TRP A 70 -13.53 9.93 -2.15
CA TRP A 70 -14.93 10.25 -2.50
C TRP A 70 -15.14 11.75 -2.74
N TRP A 71 -14.43 12.60 -2.00
CA TRP A 71 -14.42 14.05 -2.22
C TRP A 71 -13.74 14.49 -3.53
N LYS A 72 -12.95 13.61 -4.17
CA LYS A 72 -12.28 13.85 -5.45
C LYS A 72 -13.00 13.24 -6.66
N MET A 73 -13.72 12.13 -6.49
CA MET A 73 -14.43 11.39 -7.55
C MET A 73 -15.38 12.28 -8.36
N LYS A 74 -15.79 11.91 -9.57
CA LYS A 74 -16.90 12.60 -10.26
C LYS A 74 -18.25 12.21 -9.66
N GLY A 75 -19.30 12.96 -9.97
CA GLY A 75 -20.65 12.65 -9.49
C GLY A 75 -21.12 11.25 -9.94
N ALA A 76 -20.92 10.93 -11.22
CA ALA A 76 -21.28 9.62 -11.78
C ALA A 76 -20.52 8.46 -11.13
N GLU A 77 -19.19 8.58 -11.01
CA GLU A 77 -18.32 7.58 -10.34
C GLU A 77 -18.77 7.32 -8.90
N LEU A 78 -19.22 8.38 -8.21
CA LEU A 78 -19.70 8.27 -6.84
C LEU A 78 -21.09 7.61 -6.75
N CYS A 79 -22.00 7.90 -7.70
CA CYS A 79 -23.30 7.23 -7.78
C CYS A 79 -23.13 5.74 -8.08
N GLU A 80 -22.26 5.39 -9.01
CA GLU A 80 -21.89 4.00 -9.32
C GLU A 80 -21.30 3.30 -8.10
N THR A 81 -20.41 3.97 -7.36
CA THR A 81 -19.87 3.43 -6.09
C THR A 81 -20.99 3.11 -5.09
N VAL A 82 -21.98 4.00 -4.94
CA VAL A 82 -23.11 3.78 -4.02
C VAL A 82 -23.99 2.61 -4.46
N GLN A 83 -24.20 2.42 -5.77
CA GLN A 83 -24.94 1.28 -6.31
C GLN A 83 -24.17 -0.03 -6.11
N ASN A 84 -22.86 -0.03 -6.37
CA ASN A 84 -22.00 -1.20 -6.20
C ASN A 84 -21.89 -1.65 -4.74
N GLU A 85 -22.02 -0.73 -3.79
CA GLU A 85 -22.11 -1.03 -2.36
C GLU A 85 -23.54 -1.43 -1.91
N GLU A 86 -24.46 -1.65 -2.84
CA GLU A 86 -25.87 -2.04 -2.61
C GLU A 86 -26.64 -1.09 -1.66
N LEU A 87 -26.17 0.14 -1.47
CA LEU A 87 -26.79 1.08 -0.52
C LEU A 87 -28.15 1.60 -1.01
N ILE A 88 -28.39 1.52 -2.33
CA ILE A 88 -29.66 1.77 -3.02
C ILE A 88 -29.68 0.99 -4.35
N HIS A 89 -30.88 0.66 -4.84
CA HIS A 89 -31.05 0.01 -6.15
C HIS A 89 -31.17 0.98 -7.33
N ASP A 90 -31.47 2.26 -7.07
CA ASP A 90 -31.58 3.32 -8.07
C ASP A 90 -30.83 4.56 -7.58
N SER A 91 -29.85 5.03 -8.36
CA SER A 91 -29.08 6.25 -8.04
C SER A 91 -29.46 7.43 -8.91
N ASP A 92 -30.45 7.29 -9.80
CA ASP A 92 -30.90 8.39 -10.65
C ASP A 92 -31.41 9.55 -9.80
N GLY A 93 -30.83 10.73 -10.05
CA GLY A 93 -31.19 11.94 -9.33
C GLY A 93 -30.52 12.12 -7.97
N LEU A 94 -29.65 11.21 -7.52
CA LEU A 94 -28.84 11.46 -6.33
C LEU A 94 -27.84 12.59 -6.56
N THR A 95 -27.76 13.50 -5.59
CA THR A 95 -26.70 14.49 -5.58
C THR A 95 -25.42 13.87 -5.01
N ARG A 96 -24.27 14.45 -5.36
CA ARG A 96 -22.98 14.04 -4.81
C ARG A 96 -22.98 13.97 -3.27
N ILE A 97 -23.67 14.91 -2.63
CA ILE A 97 -23.75 14.94 -1.16
C ILE A 97 -24.55 13.76 -0.62
N ASP A 98 -25.62 13.36 -1.32
CA ASP A 98 -26.41 12.20 -0.93
C ASP A 98 -25.55 10.93 -0.98
N CYS A 99 -24.77 10.76 -2.04
CA CYS A 99 -23.85 9.65 -2.16
C CYS A 99 -22.77 9.64 -1.06
N ILE A 100 -22.14 10.79 -0.78
CA ILE A 100 -21.15 10.88 0.31
C ILE A 100 -21.79 10.59 1.67
N ASN A 101 -23.02 11.06 1.91
CA ASN A 101 -23.73 10.76 3.15
C ASN A 101 -24.06 9.28 3.29
N LEU A 102 -24.44 8.60 2.21
CA LEU A 102 -24.69 7.16 2.21
C LEU A 102 -23.41 6.38 2.52
N LEU A 103 -22.31 6.69 1.85
CA LEU A 103 -21.01 6.05 2.10
C LEU A 103 -20.48 6.33 3.51
N LEU A 104 -20.63 7.56 4.01
CA LEU A 104 -20.27 7.90 5.39
C LEU A 104 -21.15 7.15 6.40
N LYS A 105 -22.46 7.03 6.15
CA LYS A 105 -23.37 6.26 7.00
C LYS A 105 -22.95 4.81 7.10
N ASP A 106 -22.69 4.17 5.96
CA ASP A 106 -22.22 2.78 5.90
C ASP A 106 -20.92 2.63 6.72
N VAL A 107 -19.90 3.41 6.43
CA VAL A 107 -18.61 3.33 7.14
C VAL A 107 -18.73 3.58 8.64
N ILE A 108 -19.55 4.56 9.05
CA ILE A 108 -19.78 4.85 10.47
C ILE A 108 -20.59 3.74 11.14
N TRP A 109 -21.57 3.16 10.45
CA TRP A 109 -22.35 2.04 10.96
C TRP A 109 -21.43 0.88 11.31
N ILE A 110 -20.52 0.51 10.38
CA ILE A 110 -19.53 -0.55 10.63
C ILE A 110 -18.66 -0.20 11.85
N TRP A 111 -18.22 1.07 11.96
CA TRP A 111 -17.27 1.47 13.02
C TRP A 111 -17.92 1.65 14.39
N ASN A 112 -19.16 2.13 14.47
CA ASN A 112 -19.84 2.44 15.73
C ASN A 112 -20.67 1.29 16.31
N GLY A 113 -21.04 0.28 15.51
CA GLY A 113 -21.74 -0.92 16.00
C GLY A 113 -23.01 -0.66 16.81
N LYS A 114 -23.71 0.47 16.57
CA LYS A 114 -25.03 0.69 17.16
C LYS A 114 -26.10 0.27 16.17
N GLU A 115 -26.81 -0.79 16.51
CA GLU A 115 -28.10 -1.16 15.94
C GLU A 115 -29.00 0.09 15.88
N GLY A 116 -29.18 0.61 14.69
CA GLY A 116 -30.23 1.54 14.33
C GLY A 116 -31.00 0.88 13.20
N GLU A 117 -32.29 0.67 13.44
CA GLU A 117 -33.24 -0.09 12.63
C GLU A 117 -33.14 0.18 11.12
N ASN A 118 -33.35 -0.91 10.36
CA ASN A 118 -33.46 -1.06 8.91
C ASN A 118 -32.14 -1.42 8.19
N ASP A 119 -31.78 -2.71 8.22
CA ASP A 119 -32.14 -3.63 7.13
C ASP A 119 -32.04 -5.08 7.61
N PHE A 120 -33.13 -5.84 7.44
CA PHE A 120 -33.38 -7.12 8.09
C PHE A 120 -32.72 -8.33 7.38
N ASP A 121 -31.72 -8.10 6.50
CA ASP A 121 -31.01 -9.16 5.77
C ASP A 121 -29.48 -9.23 6.03
N ASP A 122 -28.91 -8.30 6.81
CA ASP A 122 -27.44 -8.20 7.02
C ASP A 122 -26.92 -8.94 8.28
N LEU A 123 -27.78 -9.70 8.96
CA LEU A 123 -27.50 -10.27 10.30
C LEU A 123 -26.73 -11.60 10.34
N SER A 124 -26.18 -12.12 9.24
CA SER A 124 -25.45 -13.41 9.28
C SER A 124 -23.93 -13.32 9.44
N MET A 125 -23.32 -12.15 9.22
CA MET A 125 -21.86 -12.03 9.16
C MET A 125 -21.25 -11.41 10.42
N PRO A 126 -20.20 -12.04 11.01
CA PRO A 126 -19.49 -11.45 12.13
C PRO A 126 -18.91 -10.07 11.78
N ARG A 127 -19.08 -9.10 12.70
CA ARG A 127 -18.56 -7.72 12.58
C ARG A 127 -17.09 -7.65 12.14
N SER A 128 -16.24 -8.51 12.68
CA SER A 128 -14.82 -8.55 12.35
C SER A 128 -14.56 -8.86 10.87
N ILE A 129 -15.44 -9.64 10.23
CA ILE A 129 -15.34 -9.92 8.80
C ILE A 129 -15.72 -8.68 8.01
N LEU A 130 -16.81 -8.01 8.36
CA LEU A 130 -17.24 -6.77 7.70
C LEU A 130 -16.17 -5.66 7.81
N GLU A 131 -15.51 -5.52 8.96
CA GLU A 131 -14.43 -4.56 9.16
C GLU A 131 -13.21 -4.86 8.28
N ILE A 132 -12.82 -6.13 8.18
CA ILE A 132 -11.72 -6.58 7.32
C ILE A 132 -12.08 -6.40 5.84
N SER A 133 -13.28 -6.79 5.43
CA SER A 133 -13.76 -6.63 4.06
C SER A 133 -13.79 -5.18 3.62
N ALA A 134 -14.25 -4.28 4.50
CA ALA A 134 -14.19 -2.86 4.26
C ALA A 134 -12.73 -2.42 4.06
N ALA A 135 -11.82 -2.78 4.97
CA ALA A 135 -10.40 -2.42 4.86
C ALA A 135 -9.74 -2.92 3.55
N ILE A 136 -10.04 -4.15 3.13
CA ILE A 136 -9.57 -4.71 1.86
C ILE A 136 -10.11 -3.90 0.69
N LYS A 137 -11.43 -3.61 0.66
CA LYS A 137 -12.08 -2.88 -0.43
C LYS A 137 -11.47 -1.49 -0.63
N LEU A 138 -10.90 -0.89 0.41
CA LEU A 138 -10.21 0.40 0.32
C LEU A 138 -8.90 0.33 -0.47
N ASN A 139 -8.18 -0.79 -0.39
CA ASN A 139 -6.89 -0.98 -1.08
C ASN A 139 -6.72 -2.44 -1.55
N PRO A 140 -7.59 -2.94 -2.44
CA PRO A 140 -7.59 -4.36 -2.78
C PRO A 140 -6.27 -4.78 -3.43
N GLN A 141 -5.66 -3.88 -4.22
CA GLN A 141 -4.38 -4.15 -4.90
C GLN A 141 -3.24 -4.45 -3.93
N VAL A 142 -3.25 -3.83 -2.74
CA VAL A 142 -2.21 -4.07 -1.72
C VAL A 142 -2.36 -5.46 -1.12
N ILE A 143 -3.60 -5.86 -0.81
CA ILE A 143 -3.88 -7.18 -0.25
C ILE A 143 -3.62 -8.26 -1.30
N ASP A 144 -4.06 -8.06 -2.55
CA ASP A 144 -3.78 -8.98 -3.66
C ASP A 144 -2.27 -9.16 -3.91
N LEU A 145 -1.49 -8.08 -3.80
CA LEU A 145 -0.03 -8.13 -3.91
C LEU A 145 0.60 -8.96 -2.77
N LEU A 146 0.15 -8.74 -1.54
CA LEU A 146 0.66 -9.46 -0.38
C LEU A 146 0.28 -10.94 -0.42
N LEU A 147 -0.96 -11.27 -0.82
CA LEU A 147 -1.41 -12.64 -1.04
C LEU A 147 -0.57 -13.34 -2.12
N SER A 148 -0.34 -12.65 -3.25
CA SER A 148 0.53 -13.15 -4.32
C SER A 148 1.96 -13.39 -3.83
N SER A 149 2.46 -12.55 -2.92
CA SER A 149 3.82 -12.67 -2.39
C SER A 149 3.98 -13.87 -1.46
N VAL A 150 3.02 -14.12 -0.56
CA VAL A 150 3.09 -15.29 0.34
C VAL A 150 2.83 -16.60 -0.40
N TYR A 151 2.02 -16.57 -1.47
CA TYR A 151 1.85 -17.68 -2.38
C TYR A 151 3.16 -17.99 -3.13
N ALA A 152 3.80 -16.97 -3.71
CA ALA A 152 5.07 -17.13 -4.41
C ALA A 152 6.17 -17.72 -3.49
N ASP A 153 6.22 -17.30 -2.23
CA ASP A 153 7.13 -17.89 -1.23
C ASP A 153 6.85 -19.39 -1.01
N ALA A 154 5.59 -19.79 -0.83
CA ALA A 154 5.24 -21.20 -0.62
C ALA A 154 5.65 -22.08 -1.81
N ILE A 155 5.40 -21.61 -3.04
CA ILE A 155 5.78 -22.35 -4.24
C ILE A 155 7.30 -22.44 -4.41
N LEU A 156 8.04 -21.34 -4.18
CA LEU A 156 9.50 -21.36 -4.26
C LEU A 156 10.14 -22.30 -3.24
N ARG A 157 9.54 -22.43 -2.06
CA ARG A 157 9.95 -23.38 -1.03
C ARG A 157 9.52 -24.82 -1.31
N LEU A 158 8.76 -25.06 -2.38
CA LEU A 158 8.13 -26.35 -2.70
C LEU A 158 7.33 -26.89 -1.49
N ASP A 159 6.68 -25.98 -0.77
CA ASP A 159 5.94 -26.26 0.46
C ASP A 159 4.44 -26.34 0.14
N ASN A 160 3.73 -27.27 0.77
CA ASN A 160 2.27 -27.36 0.66
C ASN A 160 1.54 -26.44 1.66
N GLN A 161 2.30 -25.57 2.33
CA GLN A 161 1.80 -24.62 3.32
C GLN A 161 2.27 -23.20 3.03
N ILE A 162 1.34 -22.26 3.21
CA ILE A 162 1.61 -20.83 3.20
C ILE A 162 1.86 -20.38 4.63
N ARG A 163 3.02 -19.76 4.85
CA ARG A 163 3.40 -19.22 6.15
C ARG A 163 2.95 -17.79 6.28
N PHE A 164 2.51 -17.43 7.48
CA PHE A 164 2.16 -16.06 7.80
C PHE A 164 3.49 -15.31 8.03
N PRO A 165 3.79 -14.23 7.27
CA PRO A 165 5.07 -13.54 7.41
C PRO A 165 5.32 -13.06 8.84
N GLY A 166 6.46 -13.44 9.43
CA GLY A 166 6.82 -13.10 10.80
C GLY A 166 6.02 -13.83 11.90
N SER A 167 5.31 -14.91 11.56
CA SER A 167 4.46 -15.69 12.48
C SER A 167 4.68 -17.20 12.31
N LEU A 168 4.34 -17.97 13.35
CA LEU A 168 4.34 -19.44 13.31
C LEU A 168 3.03 -20.01 12.71
N GLN A 169 2.07 -19.15 12.35
CA GLN A 169 0.81 -19.56 11.75
C GLN A 169 0.98 -19.96 10.28
N LEU A 170 0.18 -20.94 9.87
CA LEU A 170 0.28 -21.65 8.60
C LEU A 170 -1.14 -21.94 8.10
N ILE A 171 -1.33 -21.94 6.78
CA ILE A 171 -2.53 -22.49 6.12
C ILE A 171 -2.09 -23.42 4.99
N THR A 172 -2.92 -24.37 4.61
CA THR A 172 -2.59 -25.25 3.48
C THR A 172 -2.70 -24.49 2.15
N LEU A 173 -1.95 -24.94 1.16
CA LEU A 173 -2.03 -24.40 -0.19
C LEU A 173 -3.42 -24.61 -0.80
N ASP A 174 -4.07 -25.75 -0.50
CA ASP A 174 -5.42 -26.08 -0.98
C ASP A 174 -6.48 -25.16 -0.36
N ASP A 175 -6.44 -24.93 0.96
CA ASP A 175 -7.35 -23.99 1.63
C ASP A 175 -7.20 -22.57 1.06
N PHE A 176 -5.96 -22.18 0.71
CA PHE A 176 -5.69 -20.88 0.11
C PHE A 176 -6.26 -20.76 -1.29
N THR A 177 -5.99 -21.73 -2.18
CA THR A 177 -6.46 -21.67 -3.57
C THR A 177 -7.97 -21.80 -3.67
N GLU A 178 -8.60 -22.62 -2.84
CA GLU A 178 -10.06 -22.73 -2.74
C GLU A 178 -10.68 -21.45 -2.15
N GLY A 179 -10.08 -20.92 -1.08
CA GLY A 179 -10.61 -19.76 -0.37
C GLY A 179 -10.44 -18.42 -1.10
N PHE A 180 -9.51 -18.34 -2.06
CA PHE A 180 -9.30 -17.17 -2.92
C PHE A 180 -9.50 -17.55 -4.38
N SER A 181 -10.70 -17.93 -4.80
CA SER A 181 -10.96 -18.25 -6.21
C SER A 181 -10.98 -17.03 -7.13
N GLU A 182 -10.99 -15.81 -6.57
CA GLU A 182 -10.96 -14.53 -7.29
C GLU A 182 -10.14 -13.49 -6.52
N ASN A 183 -9.57 -12.52 -7.23
CA ASN A 183 -8.83 -11.40 -6.62
C ASN A 183 -9.79 -10.36 -6.03
N PHE A 184 -9.40 -9.72 -4.93
CA PHE A 184 -10.22 -8.70 -4.30
C PHE A 184 -10.38 -7.44 -5.18
N ALA A 185 -9.42 -7.15 -6.06
CA ALA A 185 -9.54 -6.06 -7.02
C ALA A 185 -10.69 -6.28 -8.03
N ASN A 186 -11.07 -7.53 -8.28
CA ASN A 186 -12.17 -7.87 -9.21
C ASN A 186 -13.52 -8.01 -8.50
N MET A 187 -13.53 -8.20 -7.17
CA MET A 187 -14.76 -8.26 -6.39
C MET A 187 -15.45 -6.90 -6.38
N GLY A 188 -16.70 -6.87 -6.84
CA GLY A 188 -17.51 -5.69 -7.07
C GLY A 188 -17.88 -4.98 -5.78
N SER A 189 -18.18 -5.73 -4.70
CA SER A 189 -18.69 -5.19 -3.44
C SER A 189 -17.93 -5.65 -2.20
N LYS A 190 -18.02 -4.87 -1.10
CA LYS A 190 -17.57 -5.29 0.24
C LYS A 190 -18.24 -6.58 0.70
N ARG A 191 -19.51 -6.78 0.32
CA ARG A 191 -20.31 -7.95 0.67
C ARG A 191 -19.74 -9.23 0.06
N GLU A 192 -19.39 -9.20 -1.22
CA GLU A 192 -18.75 -10.33 -1.91
C GLU A 192 -17.43 -10.74 -1.23
N ILE A 193 -16.63 -9.74 -0.83
CA ILE A 193 -15.38 -9.96 -0.07
C ILE A 193 -15.70 -10.62 1.28
N ALA A 194 -16.71 -10.12 2.01
CA ALA A 194 -17.11 -10.67 3.29
C ALA A 194 -17.60 -12.12 3.16
N GLU A 195 -18.48 -12.40 2.20
CA GLU A 195 -19.00 -13.74 1.95
C GLU A 195 -17.90 -14.74 1.61
N THR A 196 -16.91 -14.32 0.83
CA THR A 196 -15.71 -15.13 0.52
C THR A 196 -14.94 -15.45 1.80
N LEU A 197 -14.62 -14.43 2.60
CA LEU A 197 -13.87 -14.60 3.86
C LEU A 197 -14.63 -15.43 4.92
N ASN A 198 -15.96 -15.36 4.93
CA ASN A 198 -16.78 -16.15 5.85
C ASN A 198 -16.87 -17.63 5.46
N LYS A 199 -16.80 -17.93 4.16
CA LYS A 199 -16.71 -19.31 3.66
C LYS A 199 -15.30 -19.89 3.87
N ALA A 200 -14.27 -19.05 3.96
CA ALA A 200 -12.87 -19.46 4.11
C ALA A 200 -12.22 -18.89 5.40
N PRO A 201 -12.50 -19.46 6.59
CA PRO A 201 -12.06 -18.90 7.87
C PRO A 201 -10.53 -18.91 8.07
N GLU A 202 -9.81 -19.84 7.46
CA GLU A 202 -8.33 -19.86 7.52
C GLU A 202 -7.73 -18.72 6.66
N CYS A 203 -8.32 -18.48 5.49
CA CYS A 203 -7.99 -17.35 4.61
C CYS A 203 -8.29 -16.00 5.27
N LEU A 204 -9.38 -15.90 6.03
CA LEU A 204 -9.67 -14.73 6.87
C LEU A 204 -8.55 -14.46 7.88
N LYS A 205 -7.98 -15.49 8.53
CA LYS A 205 -6.85 -15.28 9.47
C LYS A 205 -5.64 -14.72 8.74
N LEU A 206 -5.32 -15.22 7.54
CA LEU A 206 -4.21 -14.72 6.74
C LEU A 206 -4.42 -13.27 6.34
N VAL A 207 -5.60 -12.95 5.80
CA VAL A 207 -5.92 -11.59 5.36
C VAL A 207 -5.95 -10.61 6.52
N LYS A 208 -6.45 -11.04 7.68
CA LYS A 208 -6.37 -10.26 8.92
C LYS A 208 -4.92 -9.97 9.30
N HIS A 209 -4.08 -11.00 9.32
CA HIS A 209 -2.65 -10.87 9.63
C HIS A 209 -1.95 -9.92 8.65
N LEU A 210 -2.22 -10.05 7.36
CA LEU A 210 -1.64 -9.20 6.32
C LEU A 210 -2.12 -7.75 6.46
N SER A 211 -3.40 -7.54 6.70
CA SER A 211 -3.99 -6.19 6.86
C SER A 211 -3.44 -5.48 8.09
N GLU A 212 -3.36 -6.15 9.23
CA GLU A 212 -2.86 -5.58 10.49
C GLU A 212 -1.36 -5.30 10.48
N ASN A 213 -0.59 -6.08 9.72
CA ASN A 213 0.87 -5.95 9.69
C ASN A 213 1.41 -5.14 8.53
N TYR A 214 0.73 -5.14 7.38
CA TYR A 214 1.24 -4.60 6.12
C TYR A 214 0.26 -3.66 5.42
N GLY A 215 -1.03 -3.66 5.77
CA GLY A 215 -2.06 -2.86 5.07
C GLY A 215 -1.80 -1.35 5.09
N GLY A 216 -1.03 -0.86 6.07
CA GLY A 216 -0.61 0.54 6.16
C GLY A 216 0.73 0.87 5.49
N TYR A 217 1.47 -0.12 4.98
CA TYR A 217 2.82 0.06 4.46
C TYR A 217 2.86 0.52 3.01
N LEU A 218 1.91 0.07 2.21
CA LEU A 218 1.88 0.29 0.77
C LEU A 218 0.68 1.14 0.38
N ILE A 219 0.89 2.05 -0.55
CA ILE A 219 -0.19 2.75 -1.26
C ILE A 219 0.09 2.63 -2.76
N PRO A 220 -0.89 2.28 -3.61
CA PRO A 220 -0.73 2.35 -5.06
C PRO A 220 -0.29 3.76 -5.50
N ALA A 221 0.78 3.85 -6.29
CA ALA A 221 1.38 5.12 -6.68
C ALA A 221 0.56 5.88 -7.75
N ASN A 222 -0.32 5.18 -8.47
CA ASN A 222 -1.24 5.68 -9.52
C ASN A 222 -2.41 4.70 -9.69
N ASP A 223 -3.31 4.94 -10.65
CA ASP A 223 -4.31 3.96 -11.13
C ASP A 223 -3.66 2.70 -11.74
N SER A 224 -2.32 2.67 -11.85
CA SER A 224 -1.56 1.51 -12.26
C SER A 224 -1.35 0.55 -11.09
N VAL A 225 -1.87 -0.66 -11.26
CA VAL A 225 -1.83 -1.80 -10.32
C VAL A 225 -0.41 -2.34 -10.05
N ARG A 226 0.64 -1.73 -10.62
CA ARG A 226 2.01 -2.28 -10.63
C ARG A 226 3.06 -1.42 -9.93
N GLN A 227 2.65 -0.32 -9.30
CA GLN A 227 3.57 0.58 -8.60
C GLN A 227 3.01 0.92 -7.24
N PHE A 228 3.83 0.76 -6.21
CA PHE A 228 3.44 1.01 -4.84
C PHE A 228 4.48 1.90 -4.15
N VAL A 229 3.99 2.79 -3.31
CA VAL A 229 4.80 3.64 -2.45
C VAL A 229 4.83 3.02 -1.06
N VAL A 230 6.04 2.89 -0.51
CA VAL A 230 6.24 2.47 0.88
C VAL A 230 6.14 3.69 1.78
N VAL A 231 5.07 3.79 2.57
CA VAL A 231 4.71 4.99 3.35
C VAL A 231 5.05 4.91 4.84
N GLN A 232 5.36 3.71 5.35
CA GLN A 232 5.77 3.50 6.74
C GLN A 232 7.18 2.92 6.79
N ALA A 233 7.92 3.30 7.84
CA ALA A 233 9.18 2.64 8.16
C ALA A 233 8.88 1.22 8.70
N PRO A 234 9.73 0.23 8.43
CA PRO A 234 9.61 -1.13 8.99
C PRO A 234 9.43 -1.11 10.51
N LYS A 235 8.50 -1.93 11.01
CA LYS A 235 8.16 -2.07 12.44
C LYS A 235 9.39 -2.34 13.31
N HIS A 236 10.40 -3.02 12.76
CA HIS A 236 11.64 -3.39 13.46
C HIS A 236 12.84 -2.52 13.08
N SER A 237 12.64 -1.42 12.34
CA SER A 237 13.72 -0.51 11.98
C SER A 237 14.27 0.19 13.25
N PRO A 238 15.59 0.16 13.50
CA PRO A 238 16.18 0.93 14.58
C PRO A 238 15.93 2.41 14.32
N GLY A 239 15.08 3.00 15.16
CA GLY A 239 14.68 4.40 15.08
C GLY A 239 15.89 5.32 15.13
N THR A 240 16.38 5.70 13.96
CA THR A 240 17.47 6.65 13.84
C THR A 240 16.93 7.86 13.11
N SER A 241 16.57 8.91 13.87
CA SER A 241 16.38 10.23 13.29
C SER A 241 17.73 10.71 12.79
N GLN A 242 17.91 10.78 11.48
CA GLN A 242 19.05 11.49 10.91
C GLN A 242 18.61 12.88 10.49
N ASN A 243 19.44 13.86 10.84
CA ASN A 243 19.34 15.21 10.32
C ASN A 243 19.49 15.15 8.79
N LEU A 244 18.50 15.70 8.09
CA LEU A 244 18.46 15.80 6.65
C LEU A 244 19.55 16.76 6.15
N ASN A 245 20.49 16.20 5.38
CA ASN A 245 21.27 16.76 4.27
C ASN A 245 22.02 18.09 4.44
N ASP A 246 23.32 18.06 4.06
CA ASP A 246 23.98 19.20 3.43
C ASP A 246 23.22 19.55 2.13
N GLU A 247 22.75 20.78 1.97
CA GLU A 247 21.89 21.26 0.87
C GLU A 247 22.43 21.05 -0.57
N LYS A 248 23.67 20.56 -0.73
CA LYS A 248 24.36 20.51 -2.02
C LYS A 248 24.17 19.22 -2.82
N THR A 249 23.86 18.10 -2.16
CA THR A 249 23.68 16.79 -2.82
C THR A 249 22.53 16.09 -2.10
N GLY A 250 21.35 16.08 -2.72
CA GLY A 250 20.17 15.41 -2.18
C GLY A 250 20.37 13.90 -1.98
N PRO A 251 19.36 13.19 -1.44
CA PRO A 251 19.46 11.76 -1.18
C PRO A 251 19.78 10.98 -2.46
N MET A 252 20.65 9.98 -2.34
CA MET A 252 20.99 9.08 -3.44
C MET A 252 19.90 8.02 -3.59
N VAL A 253 19.56 7.72 -4.83
CA VAL A 253 18.58 6.69 -5.17
C VAL A 253 19.32 5.49 -5.73
N LEU A 254 18.99 4.32 -5.21
CA LEU A 254 19.56 3.04 -5.63
C LEU A 254 18.44 2.03 -5.86
N PHE A 255 18.70 1.07 -6.74
CA PHE A 255 17.74 0.06 -7.15
C PHE A 255 18.19 -1.33 -6.70
N HIS A 256 17.24 -2.17 -6.31
CA HIS A 256 17.48 -3.56 -5.93
C HIS A 256 16.42 -4.45 -6.59
N GLY A 257 16.85 -5.43 -7.37
CA GLY A 257 15.95 -6.44 -7.95
C GLY A 257 15.85 -7.64 -7.02
N THR A 258 14.65 -8.16 -6.86
CA THR A 258 14.38 -9.32 -6.01
C THR A 258 13.14 -10.09 -6.47
N SER A 259 12.92 -11.27 -5.90
CA SER A 259 11.70 -12.04 -6.10
C SER A 259 10.51 -11.42 -5.36
N LEU A 260 9.31 -11.60 -5.88
CA LEU A 260 8.08 -11.19 -5.21
C LEU A 260 7.92 -11.84 -3.82
N SER A 261 8.42 -13.06 -3.64
CA SER A 261 8.39 -13.79 -2.36
C SER A 261 9.12 -13.06 -1.23
N CYS A 262 10.14 -12.26 -1.55
CA CYS A 262 10.92 -11.53 -0.55
C CYS A 262 10.21 -10.27 -0.03
N LEU A 263 9.18 -9.79 -0.74
CA LEU A 263 8.55 -8.50 -0.46
C LEU A 263 7.99 -8.39 0.98
N PRO A 264 7.22 -9.36 1.52
CA PRO A 264 6.70 -9.26 2.88
C PRO A 264 7.81 -9.16 3.94
N SER A 265 8.90 -9.93 3.76
CA SER A 265 10.05 -9.87 4.68
C SER A 265 10.73 -8.51 4.63
N ILE A 266 10.94 -7.96 3.43
CA ILE A 266 11.56 -6.64 3.25
C ILE A 266 10.70 -5.53 3.84
N LEU A 267 9.37 -5.60 3.69
CA LEU A 267 8.48 -4.61 4.29
C LEU A 267 8.48 -4.66 5.83
N LEU A 268 8.64 -5.86 6.41
CA LEU A 268 8.65 -6.03 7.87
C LEU A 268 9.99 -5.67 8.51
N ASN A 269 11.09 -6.09 7.89
CA ASN A 269 12.44 -6.11 8.46
C ASN A 269 13.41 -5.13 7.77
N ASP A 270 12.98 -4.42 6.73
CA ASP A 270 13.84 -3.69 5.79
C ASP A 270 14.73 -4.62 4.94
N LEU A 271 15.56 -4.02 4.07
CA LEU A 271 16.62 -4.74 3.37
C LEU A 271 17.69 -5.18 4.37
N GLU A 272 17.98 -6.48 4.42
CA GLU A 272 19.05 -7.03 5.25
C GLU A 272 20.23 -7.48 4.38
N ALA A 273 21.42 -6.96 4.66
CA ALA A 273 22.65 -7.58 4.21
C ALA A 273 23.08 -8.64 5.23
N LYS A 274 23.30 -9.86 4.77
CA LYS A 274 23.95 -10.94 5.53
C LYS A 274 25.47 -10.80 5.45
N SER A 275 26.19 -11.30 6.46
CA SER A 275 27.65 -11.45 6.39
C SER A 275 27.97 -12.84 5.85
N GLU A 276 27.87 -13.03 4.54
CA GLU A 276 28.42 -14.22 3.88
C GLU A 276 29.67 -13.78 3.12
N GLU A 277 30.78 -14.46 3.40
CA GLU A 277 32.06 -14.20 2.73
C GLU A 277 32.03 -14.92 1.39
N ILE A 278 31.90 -14.15 0.31
CA ILE A 278 32.02 -14.65 -1.07
C ILE A 278 33.30 -14.04 -1.63
N ASP A 279 34.26 -14.88 -1.99
CA ASP A 279 35.53 -14.49 -2.61
C ASP A 279 36.26 -13.34 -1.87
N ASP A 280 36.49 -13.52 -0.56
CA ASP A 280 37.16 -12.55 0.35
C ASP A 280 36.42 -11.20 0.54
N LYS A 281 35.16 -11.08 0.09
CA LYS A 281 34.28 -9.92 0.34
C LYS A 281 33.12 -10.30 1.27
N VAL A 282 32.91 -9.52 2.33
CA VAL A 282 31.91 -9.78 3.41
C VAL A 282 30.50 -9.27 3.07
N SER A 283 30.19 -9.10 1.79
CA SER A 283 29.07 -8.24 1.37
C SER A 283 28.01 -8.99 0.57
N THR A 284 26.73 -8.75 0.87
CA THR A 284 25.62 -9.55 0.30
C THR A 284 24.45 -8.75 -0.26
N LEU A 285 24.37 -7.43 -0.02
CA LEU A 285 23.32 -6.60 -0.60
C LEU A 285 23.86 -5.78 -1.79
N PHE A 286 23.35 -6.10 -2.98
CA PHE A 286 23.71 -5.44 -4.23
C PHE A 286 22.63 -4.44 -4.64
N MET A 287 23.05 -3.23 -5.00
CA MET A 287 22.14 -2.21 -5.53
C MET A 287 22.82 -1.41 -6.63
N ALA A 288 22.07 -0.88 -7.60
CA ALA A 288 22.63 -0.11 -8.70
C ALA A 288 22.06 1.31 -8.76
N GLU A 289 22.82 2.24 -9.34
CA GLU A 289 22.31 3.60 -9.63
C GLU A 289 21.28 3.57 -10.76
N GLU A 290 21.41 2.62 -11.69
CA GLU A 290 20.56 2.47 -12.85
C GLU A 290 19.61 1.26 -12.67
N PRO A 291 18.28 1.44 -12.86
CA PRO A 291 17.29 0.38 -12.75
C PRO A 291 17.61 -0.87 -13.58
N ALA A 292 18.19 -0.67 -14.76
CA ALA A 292 18.54 -1.72 -15.70
C ALA A 292 19.54 -2.73 -15.13
N SER A 293 20.52 -2.27 -14.35
CA SER A 293 21.49 -3.15 -13.69
C SER A 293 20.81 -4.04 -12.65
N SER A 294 19.83 -3.50 -11.92
CA SER A 294 19.09 -4.27 -10.90
C SER A 294 18.01 -5.16 -11.50
N TYR A 295 17.56 -4.87 -12.72
CA TYR A 295 16.52 -5.64 -13.41
C TYR A 295 16.90 -7.11 -13.60
N PHE A 296 18.18 -7.41 -13.85
CA PHE A 296 18.65 -8.78 -14.01
C PHE A 296 18.44 -9.64 -12.75
N TYR A 297 18.48 -9.01 -11.57
CA TYR A 297 18.27 -9.67 -10.27
C TYR A 297 16.80 -9.74 -9.86
N VAL A 298 15.90 -9.23 -10.69
CA VAL A 298 14.46 -9.42 -10.52
C VAL A 298 14.20 -10.90 -10.85
N GLU A 299 14.35 -11.76 -9.85
CA GLU A 299 14.24 -13.22 -10.02
C GLU A 299 12.81 -13.56 -10.46
N ARG A 300 12.69 -13.82 -11.76
CA ARG A 300 11.50 -14.32 -12.43
C ARG A 300 11.63 -15.82 -12.52
N ARG A 301 10.97 -16.54 -11.63
CA ARG A 301 10.64 -17.91 -11.95
C ARG A 301 9.24 -17.90 -12.50
N VAL A 302 9.06 -18.48 -13.69
CA VAL A 302 7.75 -18.86 -14.18
C VAL A 302 7.21 -19.85 -13.17
N ILE A 303 6.30 -19.39 -12.33
CA ILE A 303 5.60 -20.25 -11.40
C ILE A 303 4.43 -20.80 -12.22
N GLU A 304 4.43 -22.10 -12.54
CA GLU A 304 3.21 -22.81 -12.94
C GLU A 304 2.26 -22.77 -11.73
N SER A 305 1.57 -21.64 -11.58
CA SER A 305 0.70 -21.36 -10.44
C SER A 305 -0.62 -22.10 -10.61
N LEU A 306 -0.99 -22.79 -9.55
CA LEU A 306 -2.29 -23.47 -9.40
C LEU A 306 -3.39 -22.48 -8.99
N TRP A 307 -3.04 -21.21 -8.76
CA TRP A 307 -3.95 -20.17 -8.30
C TRP A 307 -4.32 -19.23 -9.46
N GLU A 308 -5.48 -19.45 -10.09
CA GLU A 308 -5.96 -18.73 -11.29
C GLU A 308 -6.15 -17.21 -11.18
N PRO A 309 -6.35 -16.60 -9.99
CA PRO A 309 -6.37 -15.14 -9.81
C PRO A 309 -4.98 -14.46 -9.98
N TYR A 310 -4.33 -14.71 -11.12
CA TYR A 310 -2.96 -14.36 -11.52
C TYR A 310 -2.69 -12.85 -11.70
N LEU A 311 -2.73 -12.02 -10.65
CA LEU A 311 -2.30 -10.62 -10.81
C LEU A 311 -0.76 -10.48 -10.85
N TYR A 312 -0.03 -11.25 -10.02
CA TYR A 312 1.42 -11.02 -9.84
C TYR A 312 2.29 -12.28 -9.73
N SER A 313 1.75 -13.48 -9.87
CA SER A 313 2.49 -14.75 -9.71
C SER A 313 3.66 -14.93 -10.70
N ASN A 314 3.60 -14.30 -11.87
CA ASN A 314 4.69 -14.22 -12.85
C ASN A 314 5.36 -12.84 -12.86
N CYS A 315 5.49 -12.21 -11.68
CA CYS A 315 6.17 -10.93 -11.56
C CYS A 315 7.35 -11.03 -10.60
N GLY A 316 8.40 -10.28 -10.89
CA GLY A 316 9.41 -9.96 -9.90
C GLY A 316 9.28 -8.52 -9.41
N VAL A 317 10.10 -8.17 -8.44
CA VAL A 317 10.05 -6.88 -7.76
C VAL A 317 11.33 -6.10 -8.01
N LEU A 318 11.18 -4.85 -8.46
CA LEU A 318 12.25 -3.87 -8.45
C LEU A 318 11.95 -2.85 -7.34
N LEU A 319 12.87 -2.70 -6.41
CA LEU A 319 12.79 -1.77 -5.30
C LEU A 319 13.59 -0.51 -5.63
N ALA A 320 13.00 0.66 -5.41
CA ALA A 320 13.74 1.91 -5.39
C ALA A 320 13.93 2.36 -3.95
N CYS A 321 15.17 2.58 -3.58
CA CYS A 321 15.60 2.81 -2.23
C CYS A 321 16.28 4.16 -2.10
N GLU A 322 15.97 4.83 -1.00
CA GLU A 322 16.63 6.05 -0.56
C GLU A 322 17.80 5.68 0.33
N LEU A 323 18.98 6.17 -0.01
CA LEU A 323 20.12 6.13 0.89
C LEU A 323 20.28 7.47 1.60
N SER A 324 20.13 7.46 2.93
CA SER A 324 20.29 8.63 3.79
C SER A 324 21.77 8.84 4.14
N ARG A 325 22.59 9.57 3.35
CA ARG A 325 23.89 10.11 3.83
C ARG A 325 24.62 11.13 2.93
N MET A 326 25.48 11.91 3.61
CA MET A 326 26.25 13.12 3.21
C MET A 326 27.52 12.91 2.34
N ARG A 327 27.92 11.68 2.00
CA ARG A 327 29.09 11.40 1.16
C ARG A 327 29.00 9.98 0.59
N LYS A 328 29.49 9.77 -0.64
CA LYS A 328 29.80 8.44 -1.20
C LYS A 328 30.85 7.80 -0.26
N PRO A 329 30.50 6.77 0.52
CA PRO A 329 31.49 5.98 1.26
C PRO A 329 32.48 5.33 0.29
N ASP A 330 33.62 4.88 0.82
CA ASP A 330 34.56 4.03 0.08
C ASP A 330 33.90 2.66 -0.12
N TRP A 331 33.00 2.58 -1.11
CA TRP A 331 32.33 1.36 -1.51
C TRP A 331 33.12 0.62 -2.56
N ASP A 332 33.08 -0.70 -2.47
CA ASP A 332 33.56 -1.56 -3.55
C ASP A 332 32.60 -1.44 -4.73
N TYR A 333 33.15 -1.04 -5.88
CA TYR A 333 32.46 -1.10 -7.15
C TYR A 333 32.81 -2.40 -7.84
N GLU A 334 31.79 -3.14 -8.26
CA GLU A 334 31.98 -4.12 -9.31
C GLU A 334 31.57 -3.54 -10.66
N THR A 335 32.52 -3.55 -11.59
CA THR A 335 32.25 -3.33 -13.00
C THR A 335 32.04 -4.69 -13.64
N HIS A 336 30.81 -5.19 -13.66
CA HIS A 336 30.50 -6.35 -14.50
C HIS A 336 30.48 -5.92 -15.97
N PHE A 337 31.36 -6.52 -16.77
CA PHE A 337 31.22 -6.51 -18.23
C PHE A 337 30.19 -7.56 -18.59
N ASP A 338 28.93 -7.17 -18.67
CA ASP A 338 27.88 -8.10 -19.10
C ASP A 338 27.94 -8.23 -20.63
N GLY A 339 28.32 -9.42 -21.10
CA GLY A 339 28.73 -9.70 -22.48
C GLY A 339 27.67 -9.50 -23.56
N ASP A 340 26.41 -9.30 -23.18
CA ASP A 340 25.28 -9.15 -24.12
C ASP A 340 24.63 -7.77 -24.11
N VAL A 341 25.14 -6.84 -23.30
CA VAL A 341 24.57 -5.49 -23.21
C VAL A 341 25.57 -4.49 -23.78
N ASN A 342 25.34 -4.03 -25.02
CA ASN A 342 26.05 -2.91 -25.66
C ASN A 342 25.73 -1.55 -24.97
N ILE A 343 25.64 -1.49 -23.64
CA ILE A 343 25.66 -0.24 -22.90
C ILE A 343 27.14 0.10 -22.71
N GLY A 344 27.65 1.02 -23.54
CA GLY A 344 29.09 1.34 -23.65
C GLY A 344 29.77 1.97 -22.42
N ARG A 345 29.25 1.77 -21.19
CA ARG A 345 29.90 2.15 -19.93
C ARG A 345 29.56 1.16 -18.80
N PRO A 346 30.54 0.79 -17.95
CA PRO A 346 30.28 0.09 -16.70
C PRO A 346 29.25 0.87 -15.87
N GLN A 347 28.17 0.22 -15.45
CA GLN A 347 27.20 0.81 -14.54
C GLN A 347 27.63 0.56 -13.09
N PRO A 348 27.63 1.58 -12.22
CA PRO A 348 28.08 1.41 -10.84
C PRO A 348 27.09 0.55 -10.05
N ILE A 349 27.52 -0.66 -9.70
CA ILE A 349 26.89 -1.53 -8.70
C ILE A 349 27.56 -1.24 -7.36
N HIS A 350 26.73 -0.98 -6.36
CA HIS A 350 27.09 -0.71 -4.99
C HIS A 350 26.83 -1.95 -4.15
N ILE A 351 27.79 -2.26 -3.29
CA ILE A 351 27.80 -3.43 -2.44
C ILE A 351 27.74 -2.96 -0.99
N PHE A 352 26.74 -3.44 -0.25
CA PHE A 352 26.47 -3.01 1.12
C PHE A 352 26.68 -4.13 2.13
N GLY A 353 27.32 -3.77 3.24
CA GLY A 353 27.44 -4.65 4.41
C GLY A 353 26.27 -4.49 5.39
N PRO A 354 26.20 -5.34 6.42
CA PRO A 354 25.14 -5.30 7.44
C PRO A 354 25.03 -3.96 8.18
N GLU A 355 26.14 -3.22 8.34
CA GLU A 355 26.11 -1.91 9.01
C GLU A 355 25.57 -0.78 8.13
N ASP A 356 25.52 -0.98 6.82
CA ASP A 356 25.07 0.02 5.85
C ASP A 356 23.58 -0.05 5.57
N SER A 357 22.97 -1.24 5.74
CA SER A 357 21.55 -1.47 5.47
C SER A 357 20.62 -0.53 6.25
N ARG A 358 21.00 -0.16 7.47
CA ARG A 358 20.27 0.83 8.30
C ARG A 358 20.13 2.23 7.69
N PHE A 359 20.92 2.56 6.66
CA PHE A 359 20.84 3.84 5.96
C PHE A 359 20.00 3.78 4.68
N ILE A 360 19.64 2.57 4.26
CA ILE A 360 18.84 2.30 3.07
C ILE A 360 17.38 2.22 3.51
N LYS A 361 16.50 2.87 2.76
CA LYS A 361 15.05 2.82 3.00
C LYS A 361 14.36 2.50 1.69
N VAL A 362 13.60 1.42 1.66
CA VAL A 362 12.73 1.15 0.51
C VAL A 362 11.64 2.23 0.45
N ARG A 363 11.47 2.85 -0.72
CA ARG A 363 10.47 3.91 -0.94
C ARG A 363 9.43 3.52 -1.96
N TYR A 364 9.81 2.70 -2.94
CA TYR A 364 8.91 2.25 -3.98
C TYR A 364 9.13 0.78 -4.31
N VAL A 365 8.03 0.14 -4.68
CA VAL A 365 7.96 -1.23 -5.16
C VAL A 365 7.37 -1.19 -6.56
N PHE A 366 8.12 -1.69 -7.53
CA PHE A 366 7.69 -1.84 -8.92
C PHE A 366 7.50 -3.32 -9.21
N ILE A 367 6.31 -3.68 -9.69
CA ILE A 367 5.96 -5.05 -10.05
C ILE A 367 6.19 -5.22 -11.56
N LEU A 368 7.11 -6.10 -11.92
CA LEU A 368 7.57 -6.29 -13.29
C LEU A 368 7.12 -7.66 -13.82
N PRO A 369 6.28 -7.72 -14.88
CA PRO A 369 5.78 -8.97 -15.45
C PRO A 369 6.85 -9.75 -16.23
N ASP A 370 6.62 -11.05 -16.39
CA ASP A 370 7.48 -12.03 -17.06
C ASP A 370 7.61 -11.84 -18.59
N ASP A 371 6.51 -11.48 -19.27
CA ASP A 371 6.39 -11.50 -20.75
C ASP A 371 7.08 -10.34 -21.50
N VAL A 372 8.20 -9.87 -20.97
CA VAL A 372 8.93 -8.70 -21.49
C VAL A 372 10.38 -9.05 -21.84
N SER A 373 10.65 -10.31 -22.18
CA SER A 373 12.00 -10.74 -22.60
C SER A 373 12.54 -9.97 -23.82
N SER A 374 11.67 -9.23 -24.56
CA SER A 374 12.06 -8.35 -25.67
C SER A 374 12.21 -6.86 -25.33
N ASP A 375 11.76 -6.36 -24.17
CA ASP A 375 11.81 -4.91 -23.87
C ASP A 375 12.60 -4.58 -22.60
N TYR A 376 13.93 -4.54 -22.76
CA TYR A 376 14.78 -3.66 -21.93
C TYR A 376 14.25 -2.20 -21.93
N LEU A 377 13.40 -1.83 -22.90
CA LEU A 377 12.73 -0.53 -23.06
C LEU A 377 11.59 -0.26 -22.06
N LEU A 378 11.03 -1.28 -21.39
CA LEU A 378 9.96 -1.09 -20.40
C LEU A 378 10.47 -0.95 -18.97
N VAL A 379 11.76 -1.18 -18.71
CA VAL A 379 12.37 -0.82 -17.42
C VAL A 379 12.26 0.69 -17.29
N PRO A 380 11.53 1.21 -16.28
CA PRO A 380 11.36 2.64 -16.17
C PRO A 380 12.74 3.26 -15.93
N THR A 381 13.18 4.09 -16.89
CA THR A 381 14.51 4.70 -16.86
C THR A 381 14.64 5.62 -15.65
N LEU A 382 15.87 5.93 -15.22
CA LEU A 382 16.11 6.90 -14.16
C LEU A 382 15.40 8.24 -14.44
N SER A 383 15.29 8.67 -15.70
CA SER A 383 14.59 9.92 -16.06
C SER A 383 13.07 9.83 -15.95
N THR A 384 12.47 8.64 -16.06
CA THR A 384 11.05 8.39 -15.81
C THR A 384 10.76 8.25 -14.31
N LEU A 385 11.64 7.55 -13.59
CA LEU A 385 11.48 7.30 -12.16
C LEU A 385 11.79 8.54 -11.33
N LYS A 386 12.83 9.29 -11.68
CA LYS A 386 13.28 10.44 -10.88
C LYS A 386 12.20 11.49 -10.68
N PRO A 387 11.36 11.89 -11.67
CA PRO A 387 10.22 12.77 -11.42
C PRO A 387 9.19 12.17 -10.44
N LEU A 388 8.82 10.88 -10.62
CA LEU A 388 7.86 10.19 -9.74
C LEU A 388 8.40 10.06 -8.31
N MET A 389 9.68 9.72 -8.18
CA MET A 389 10.43 9.66 -6.93
C MET A 389 10.55 11.03 -6.29
N LEU A 390 10.92 12.05 -7.04
CA LEU A 390 10.97 13.44 -6.56
C LEU A 390 9.59 13.94 -6.15
N GLU A 391 8.53 13.51 -6.83
CA GLU A 391 7.16 13.85 -6.48
C GLU A 391 6.76 13.24 -5.15
N ALA A 392 7.04 11.96 -4.86
CA ALA A 392 6.78 11.46 -3.50
C ALA A 392 7.83 11.89 -2.46
N PHE A 393 9.09 12.15 -2.80
CA PHE A 393 10.03 12.79 -1.86
C PHE A 393 9.62 14.22 -1.51
N LYS A 394 8.95 14.93 -2.43
CA LYS A 394 8.32 16.24 -2.19
C LYS A 394 6.91 16.12 -1.60
N SER A 395 6.30 14.94 -1.65
CA SER A 395 5.03 14.66 -0.98
C SER A 395 5.27 14.80 0.51
N LYS A 396 4.47 15.67 1.13
CA LYS A 396 4.55 16.02 2.57
C LYS A 396 4.40 14.81 3.50
N ILE A 397 4.00 13.65 2.98
CA ILE A 397 3.95 12.37 3.70
C ILE A 397 5.35 11.95 4.17
N PHE A 398 6.42 12.29 3.44
CA PHE A 398 7.78 11.83 3.70
C PHE A 398 8.71 12.85 4.35
N GLN A 399 8.29 14.12 4.43
CA GLN A 399 9.11 15.19 5.00
C GLN A 399 8.94 15.35 6.51
N GLY A 400 8.01 14.64 7.16
CA GLY A 400 7.82 14.74 8.60
C GLY A 400 7.58 16.18 9.10
N ILE A 401 6.94 17.03 8.28
CA ILE A 401 6.57 18.42 8.61
C ILE A 401 5.07 18.50 8.72
#